data_AF-A0A834FC71-F1
#
_entry.id   AF-A0A834FC71-F1
#
_cell.length_a   1.000
_cell.length_b   1.000
_cell.length_c   1.000
_cell.angle_alpha   90.00
_cell.angle_beta   90.00
_cell.angle_gamma   90.00
#
_symmetry.space_group_name_H-M   'P 1'
#
loop_
_entity.id
_entity.type
_entity.pdbx_description
1 polymer ?
#
loop_
_entity_poly.entity_id
_entity_poly.type
_entity_poly.pdbx_seq_one_letter_code
_entity_poly.pdbx_strand_id
1 'polypeptide(L)'
;MKEKMKEEAWNIHFSEFGRGVCMYRTPRTRELVLNGIPERLRGELWLLFSGAQNEIVSHPGYYGDLVEAAMGQCSLATEEIERDLHRSMPEHRAFQNETGIAALRRVLTAYAHRNPGIGYCQAMNIVTSVLLLYCKEEEAFWLLVALCERMLPDYYNTRVVGALVDQGVFEELTRDFLPLLYEHMQELGVISTISLSWFLTLFLSAMPFDSAVLLIDCFFYEGIKVIFQVALAVLQDNMNALLSCSDEGEAMTILGRYLDNVVNRQTVSAPIPHLHTILTSGDDPPPEIDVFDLLKSSYEKFASLRSDVIEQMRFKQRLKVIQSLEDTAKRSVVHITNIMLS
;
A
#
# COMPACT_ATOMS: atom_id res chain seq x y z
N MET A 1 -19.90 -15.88 12.44
CA MET A 1 -20.30 -16.97 11.52
C MET A 1 -19.45 -16.94 10.24
N LYS A 2 -19.35 -15.80 9.54
CA LYS A 2 -18.54 -15.65 8.32
C LYS A 2 -17.05 -15.99 8.51
N GLU A 3 -16.43 -15.55 9.61
CA GLU A 3 -15.00 -15.81 9.87
C GLU A 3 -14.67 -17.31 10.01
N LYS A 4 -15.47 -18.06 10.77
CA LYS A 4 -15.31 -19.52 10.90
C LYS A 4 -15.46 -20.26 9.56
N MET A 5 -16.33 -19.77 8.68
CA MET A 5 -16.50 -20.35 7.34
C MET A 5 -15.24 -20.14 6.48
N LYS A 6 -14.59 -18.97 6.59
CA LYS A 6 -13.31 -18.74 5.94
C LYS A 6 -12.23 -19.67 6.48
N GLU A 7 -12.11 -19.79 7.81
CA GLU A 7 -11.15 -20.71 8.43
C GLU A 7 -11.34 -22.15 7.95
N GLU A 8 -12.58 -22.63 7.90
CA GLU A 8 -12.89 -23.98 7.42
C GLU A 8 -12.50 -24.15 5.94
N ALA A 9 -12.80 -23.17 5.09
CA ALA A 9 -12.42 -23.23 3.67
C ALA A 9 -10.90 -23.27 3.47
N TRP A 10 -10.14 -22.54 4.28
CA TRP A 10 -8.67 -22.60 4.29
C TRP A 10 -8.15 -23.94 4.84
N ASN A 11 -8.76 -24.49 5.89
CA ASN A 11 -8.37 -25.80 6.43
C ASN A 11 -8.56 -26.93 5.41
N ILE A 12 -9.69 -26.91 4.69
CA ILE A 12 -9.93 -27.84 3.58
C ILE A 12 -8.84 -27.67 2.51
N HIS A 13 -8.55 -26.43 2.11
CA HIS A 13 -7.52 -26.15 1.13
C HIS A 13 -6.14 -26.66 1.56
N PHE A 14 -5.75 -26.45 2.83
CA PHE A 14 -4.49 -26.95 3.38
C PHE A 14 -4.43 -28.48 3.41
N SER A 15 -5.55 -29.16 3.65
CA SER A 15 -5.62 -30.62 3.66
C SER A 15 -5.39 -31.22 2.27
N GLU A 16 -5.82 -30.52 1.22
CA GLU A 16 -5.72 -30.99 -0.17
C GLU A 16 -4.41 -30.57 -0.84
N PHE A 17 -3.94 -29.34 -0.58
CA PHE A 17 -2.85 -28.71 -1.32
C PHE A 17 -1.62 -28.38 -0.45
N GLY A 18 -1.59 -28.83 0.80
CA GLY A 18 -0.49 -28.58 1.74
C GLY A 18 -0.56 -27.21 2.42
N ARG A 19 0.34 -26.99 3.38
CA ARG A 19 0.46 -25.74 4.15
C ARG A 19 1.92 -25.33 4.27
N GLY A 20 2.18 -24.03 4.35
CA GLY A 20 3.54 -23.49 4.39
C GLY A 20 4.23 -23.57 3.03
N VAL A 21 5.56 -23.66 3.02
CA VAL A 21 6.40 -23.54 1.81
C VAL A 21 6.12 -24.58 0.72
N CYS A 22 5.49 -25.70 1.08
CA CYS A 22 5.09 -26.75 0.13
C CYS A 22 3.65 -26.59 -0.39
N MET A 23 2.93 -25.52 -0.02
CA MET A 23 1.56 -25.31 -0.48
C MET A 23 1.52 -25.04 -1.99
N TYR A 24 0.73 -25.81 -2.73
CA TYR A 24 0.56 -25.60 -4.16
C TYR A 24 -0.23 -24.31 -4.43
N ARG A 25 0.27 -23.45 -5.34
CA ARG A 25 -0.50 -22.32 -5.85
C ARG A 25 -1.54 -22.83 -6.83
N THR A 26 -2.82 -22.60 -6.51
CA THR A 26 -3.95 -23.05 -7.33
C THR A 26 -4.91 -21.89 -7.63
N PRO A 27 -5.77 -22.02 -8.64
CA PRO A 27 -6.88 -21.08 -8.83
C PRO A 27 -7.77 -20.96 -7.58
N ARG A 28 -7.91 -22.05 -6.80
CA ARG A 28 -8.64 -22.04 -5.54
C ARG A 28 -7.98 -21.18 -4.47
N THR A 29 -6.65 -21.18 -4.39
CA THR A 29 -5.90 -20.30 -3.47
C THR A 29 -6.23 -18.83 -3.75
N ARG A 30 -6.26 -18.44 -5.03
CA ARG A 30 -6.66 -17.09 -5.46
C ARG A 30 -8.08 -16.76 -5.01
N GLU A 31 -9.03 -17.65 -5.25
CA GLU A 31 -10.43 -17.45 -4.84
C GLU A 31 -10.56 -17.27 -3.32
N LEU A 32 -9.83 -18.05 -2.52
CA LEU A 32 -9.83 -17.91 -1.06
C LEU A 32 -9.26 -16.58 -0.59
N VAL A 33 -8.22 -16.07 -1.26
CA VAL A 33 -7.66 -14.74 -0.98
C VAL A 33 -8.68 -13.64 -1.33
N LEU A 34 -9.34 -13.73 -2.49
CA LEU A 34 -10.37 -12.77 -2.91
C LEU A 34 -11.61 -12.76 -2.00
N ASN A 35 -11.94 -13.90 -1.39
CA ASN A 35 -12.99 -14.01 -0.38
C ASN A 35 -12.54 -13.54 1.02
N GLY A 36 -11.29 -13.09 1.15
CA GLY A 36 -10.67 -12.58 2.36
C GLY A 36 -10.00 -13.66 3.19
N ILE A 37 -8.79 -13.37 3.67
CA ILE A 37 -8.04 -14.27 4.53
C ILE A 37 -8.57 -14.15 5.98
N PRO A 38 -8.76 -15.28 6.70
CA PRO A 38 -9.06 -15.23 8.12
C PRO A 38 -8.01 -14.46 8.90
N GLU A 39 -8.43 -13.64 9.85
CA GLU A 39 -7.55 -12.76 10.63
C GLU A 39 -6.36 -13.52 11.24
N ARG A 40 -6.62 -14.69 11.82
CA ARG A 40 -5.61 -15.55 12.45
C ARG A 40 -4.60 -16.15 11.46
N LEU A 41 -4.92 -16.19 10.16
CA LEU A 41 -4.06 -16.76 9.12
C LEU A 41 -3.28 -15.68 8.35
N ARG A 42 -3.59 -14.39 8.51
CA ARG A 42 -2.96 -13.31 7.73
C ARG A 42 -1.45 -13.29 7.86
N GLY A 43 -0.91 -13.23 9.08
CA GLY A 43 0.54 -13.18 9.28
C GLY A 43 1.26 -14.36 8.63
N GLU A 44 0.75 -15.58 8.84
CA GLU A 44 1.30 -16.78 8.22
C GLU A 44 1.27 -16.73 6.68
N LEU A 45 0.12 -16.38 6.11
CA LEU A 45 -0.05 -16.38 4.66
C LEU A 45 0.68 -15.22 3.99
N TRP A 46 0.78 -14.05 4.62
CA TRP A 46 1.60 -12.94 4.13
C TRP A 46 3.09 -13.32 4.12
N LEU A 47 3.59 -13.97 5.18
CA LEU A 47 4.96 -14.49 5.24
C LEU A 47 5.22 -15.53 4.15
N LEU A 48 4.25 -16.41 3.91
CA LEU A 48 4.33 -17.44 2.88
C LEU A 48 4.33 -16.83 1.47
N PHE A 49 3.38 -15.94 1.17
CA PHE A 49 3.20 -15.39 -0.18
C PHE A 49 4.31 -14.42 -0.58
N SER A 50 4.80 -13.63 0.37
CA SER A 50 5.98 -12.79 0.16
C SER A 50 7.27 -13.60 0.06
N GLY A 51 7.32 -14.79 0.68
CA GLY A 51 8.54 -15.58 0.85
C GLY A 51 9.41 -15.14 2.04
N ALA A 52 8.96 -14.16 2.84
CA ALA A 52 9.64 -13.71 4.04
C ALA A 52 9.85 -14.83 5.08
N GLN A 53 9.00 -15.86 5.07
CA GLN A 53 9.18 -17.05 5.92
C GLN A 53 10.55 -17.72 5.71
N ASN A 54 11.07 -17.73 4.47
CA ASN A 54 12.36 -18.32 4.15
C ASN A 54 13.53 -17.49 4.69
N GLU A 55 13.37 -16.16 4.69
CA GLU A 55 14.38 -15.23 5.22
C GLU A 55 14.54 -15.39 6.73
N ILE A 56 13.41 -15.50 7.46
CA ILE A 56 13.41 -15.76 8.91
C ILE A 56 14.21 -17.04 9.24
N VAL A 57 13.92 -18.12 8.52
CA VAL A 57 14.58 -19.42 8.75
C VAL A 57 16.07 -19.39 8.40
N SER A 58 16.45 -18.61 7.38
CA SER A 58 17.83 -18.51 6.91
C SER A 58 18.70 -17.58 7.77
N HIS A 59 18.09 -16.72 8.58
CA HIS A 59 18.78 -15.67 9.36
C HIS A 59 18.37 -15.67 10.84
N PRO A 60 18.57 -16.79 11.58
CA PRO A 60 18.20 -16.86 12.98
C PRO A 60 18.96 -15.83 13.81
N GLY A 61 18.24 -15.06 14.65
CA GLY A 61 18.81 -14.04 15.54
C GLY A 61 19.10 -12.69 14.87
N TYR A 62 19.02 -12.62 13.53
CA TYR A 62 19.40 -11.42 12.78
C TYR A 62 18.63 -10.17 13.18
N TYR A 63 17.32 -10.26 13.39
CA TYR A 63 16.51 -9.11 13.80
C TYR A 63 16.92 -8.60 15.18
N GLY A 64 17.17 -9.50 16.13
CA GLY A 64 17.59 -9.14 17.49
C GLY A 64 18.91 -8.37 17.48
N ASP A 65 19.92 -8.93 16.82
CA ASP A 65 21.24 -8.31 16.68
C ASP A 65 21.15 -6.92 16.02
N LEU A 66 20.27 -6.80 15.02
CA LEU A 66 20.05 -5.55 14.29
C LEU A 66 19.36 -4.48 15.15
N VAL A 67 18.38 -4.87 15.97
CA VAL A 67 17.75 -3.97 16.93
C VAL A 67 18.77 -3.46 17.95
N GLU A 68 19.60 -4.35 18.50
CA GLU A 68 20.66 -3.96 19.45
C GLU A 68 21.66 -3.00 18.81
N ALA A 69 22.08 -3.26 17.57
CA ALA A 69 23.01 -2.41 16.85
C ALA A 69 22.42 -1.03 16.50
N ALA A 70 21.12 -0.98 16.17
CA ALA A 70 20.45 0.24 15.75
C ALA A 70 19.99 1.12 16.93
N MET A 71 19.78 0.53 18.12
CA MET A 71 19.38 1.27 19.31
C MET A 71 20.43 2.31 19.73
N GLY A 72 19.99 3.54 19.92
CA GLY A 72 20.84 4.66 20.34
C GLY A 72 21.63 5.34 19.22
N GLN A 73 21.47 4.90 17.97
CA GLN A 73 22.01 5.62 16.82
C GLN A 73 21.12 6.81 16.47
N CYS A 74 21.74 7.97 16.24
CA CYS A 74 21.07 9.15 15.70
C CYS A 74 21.41 9.28 14.22
N SER A 75 20.37 9.24 13.39
CA SER A 75 20.41 9.47 11.95
C SER A 75 19.19 10.29 11.54
N LEU A 76 19.21 10.83 10.31
CA LEU A 76 18.03 11.46 9.74
C LEU A 76 16.83 10.51 9.81
N ALA A 77 16.99 9.27 9.36
CA ALA A 77 15.93 8.26 9.38
C ALA A 77 15.30 8.07 10.77
N THR A 78 16.12 7.97 11.83
CA THR A 78 15.60 7.81 13.20
C THR A 78 14.83 9.05 13.68
N GLU A 79 15.27 10.26 13.32
CA GLU A 79 14.52 11.48 13.64
C GLU A 79 13.18 11.54 12.91
N GLU A 80 13.15 11.15 11.63
CA GLU A 80 11.92 11.09 10.85
C GLU A 80 10.95 10.03 11.38
N ILE A 81 11.47 8.87 11.77
CA ILE A 81 10.68 7.81 12.44
C ILE A 81 10.03 8.39 13.69
N GLU A 82 10.78 9.00 14.61
CA GLU A 82 10.21 9.53 15.87
C GLU A 82 9.07 10.54 15.64
N ARG A 83 9.20 11.41 14.63
CA ARG A 83 8.12 12.36 14.26
C ARG A 83 6.85 11.66 13.78
N ASP A 84 6.99 10.46 13.23
CA ASP A 84 5.92 9.76 12.53
C ASP A 84 5.22 8.72 13.40
N LEU A 85 5.87 8.21 14.44
CA LEU A 85 5.34 7.15 15.31
C LEU A 85 3.94 7.46 15.84
N HIS A 86 3.73 8.65 16.40
CA HIS A 86 2.47 9.02 17.05
C HIS A 86 1.34 9.38 16.07
N ARG A 87 1.66 9.60 14.79
CA ARG A 87 0.66 9.79 13.72
C ARG A 87 0.38 8.51 12.92
N SER A 88 0.97 7.38 13.33
CA SER A 88 0.81 6.09 12.65
C SER A 88 -0.40 5.33 13.20
N MET A 89 -1.51 5.35 12.47
CA MET A 89 -2.78 4.74 12.90
C MET A 89 -3.21 5.15 14.33
N PRO A 90 -3.31 6.47 14.62
CA PRO A 90 -3.54 6.96 15.99
C PRO A 90 -4.86 6.46 16.60
N GLU A 91 -5.84 6.14 15.76
CA GLU A 91 -7.16 5.64 16.19
C GLU A 91 -7.14 4.15 16.60
N HIS A 92 -6.11 3.39 16.22
CA HIS A 92 -6.05 1.96 16.51
C HIS A 92 -5.45 1.71 17.90
N ARG A 93 -6.17 0.96 18.75
CA ARG A 93 -5.81 0.69 20.16
C ARG A 93 -4.40 0.14 20.36
N ALA A 94 -3.88 -0.63 19.38
CA ALA A 94 -2.53 -1.17 19.42
C ALA A 94 -1.43 -0.08 19.45
N PHE A 95 -1.67 1.09 18.85
CA PHE A 95 -0.71 2.20 18.76
C PHE A 95 -1.03 3.36 19.71
N GLN A 96 -2.03 3.19 20.57
CA GLN A 96 -2.36 4.13 21.66
C GLN A 96 -1.64 3.80 22.97
N ASN A 97 -0.67 2.88 22.95
CA ASN A 97 0.13 2.48 24.10
C ASN A 97 1.63 2.42 23.74
N GLU A 98 2.49 2.49 24.75
CA GLU A 98 3.95 2.49 24.56
C GLU A 98 4.46 1.19 23.93
N THR A 99 3.82 0.05 24.19
CA THR A 99 4.27 -1.25 23.67
C THR A 99 4.20 -1.29 22.14
N GLY A 100 3.07 -0.90 21.54
CA GLY A 100 2.92 -0.89 20.08
C GLY A 100 3.79 0.17 19.42
N ILE A 101 3.89 1.36 20.01
CA ILE A 101 4.78 2.43 19.51
C ILE A 101 6.25 2.00 19.59
N ALA A 102 6.66 1.32 20.66
CA ALA A 102 8.02 0.81 20.80
C ALA A 102 8.33 -0.32 19.80
N ALA A 103 7.38 -1.21 19.52
CA ALA A 103 7.53 -2.23 18.48
C ALA A 103 7.69 -1.59 17.09
N LEU A 104 6.83 -0.62 16.75
CA LEU A 104 6.91 0.12 15.48
C LEU A 104 8.26 0.82 15.32
N ARG A 105 8.73 1.50 16.37
CA ARG A 105 10.05 2.14 16.41
C ARG A 105 11.16 1.13 16.14
N ARG A 106 11.17 -0.01 16.85
CA ARG A 106 12.23 -1.02 16.69
C ARG A 106 12.26 -1.59 15.27
N VAL A 107 11.10 -1.94 14.70
CA VAL A 107 11.04 -2.47 13.33
C VAL A 107 11.55 -1.46 12.30
N LEU A 108 11.05 -0.22 12.34
CA LEU A 108 11.45 0.81 11.38
C LEU A 108 12.93 1.19 11.51
N THR A 109 13.42 1.35 12.74
CA THR A 109 14.82 1.71 12.99
C THR A 109 15.76 0.57 12.61
N ALA A 110 15.40 -0.68 12.92
CA ALA A 110 16.17 -1.84 12.50
C ALA A 110 16.24 -1.92 10.96
N TYR A 111 15.11 -1.73 10.27
CA TYR A 111 15.10 -1.72 8.81
C TYR A 111 15.96 -0.60 8.21
N ALA A 112 15.83 0.63 8.72
CA ALA A 112 16.64 1.77 8.26
C ALA A 112 18.15 1.53 8.47
N HIS A 113 18.52 0.82 9.54
CA HIS A 113 19.91 0.41 9.79
C HIS A 113 20.37 -0.70 8.83
N ARG A 114 19.52 -1.70 8.55
CA ARG A 114 19.83 -2.78 7.60
C ARG A 114 20.11 -2.24 6.19
N ASN A 115 19.30 -1.30 5.74
CA ASN A 115 19.40 -0.78 4.38
C ASN A 115 19.43 0.76 4.38
N PRO A 116 20.59 1.37 4.68
CA PRO A 116 20.72 2.83 4.72
C PRO A 116 20.48 3.51 3.36
N GLY A 117 20.57 2.78 2.25
CA GLY A 117 20.27 3.29 0.92
C GLY A 117 18.78 3.58 0.71
N ILE A 118 17.91 2.82 1.36
CA ILE A 118 16.48 3.11 1.47
C ILE A 118 16.23 4.01 2.69
N GLY A 119 16.77 3.63 3.85
CA GLY A 119 16.58 4.32 5.11
C GLY A 119 15.13 4.24 5.57
N TYR A 120 14.52 5.40 5.78
CA TYR A 120 13.10 5.54 6.11
C TYR A 120 12.42 6.46 5.10
N CYS A 121 11.24 6.06 4.65
CA CYS A 121 10.36 6.87 3.83
C CYS A 121 9.00 6.96 4.52
N GLN A 122 8.46 8.18 4.55
CA GLN A 122 7.10 8.43 5.03
C GLN A 122 6.11 7.56 4.23
N ALA A 123 5.22 6.87 4.95
CA ALA A 123 4.34 5.76 4.53
C ALA A 123 4.80 4.38 5.04
N MET A 124 6.10 4.15 5.24
CA MET A 124 6.58 2.89 5.81
C MET A 124 6.01 2.66 7.21
N ASN A 125 5.82 3.71 7.99
CA ASN A 125 5.19 3.67 9.29
C ASN A 125 3.74 3.13 9.24
N ILE A 126 2.96 3.55 8.24
CA ILE A 126 1.57 3.09 8.08
C ILE A 126 1.54 1.60 7.70
N VAL A 127 2.35 1.21 6.72
CA VAL A 127 2.44 -0.19 6.28
C VAL A 127 2.92 -1.07 7.43
N THR A 128 4.00 -0.67 8.12
CA THR A 128 4.56 -1.44 9.25
C THR A 128 3.60 -1.54 10.42
N SER A 129 2.84 -0.48 10.71
CA SER A 129 1.77 -0.55 11.70
C SER A 129 0.78 -1.67 11.39
N VAL A 130 0.33 -1.81 10.14
CA VAL A 130 -0.58 -2.89 9.74
C VAL A 130 0.06 -4.26 9.83
N LEU A 131 1.33 -4.40 9.44
CA LEU A 131 2.05 -5.67 9.58
C LEU A 131 2.12 -6.13 11.06
N LEU A 132 2.38 -5.20 11.98
CA LEU A 132 2.44 -5.46 13.43
C LEU A 132 1.08 -5.84 14.04
N LEU A 133 -0.04 -5.58 13.38
CA LEU A 133 -1.36 -6.02 13.86
C LEU A 133 -1.60 -7.52 13.66
N TYR A 134 -0.96 -8.12 12.66
CA TYR A 134 -1.22 -9.50 12.26
C TYR A 134 -0.02 -10.44 12.42
N CYS A 135 1.15 -9.89 12.73
CA CYS A 135 2.41 -10.63 12.83
C CYS A 135 3.11 -10.30 14.15
N LYS A 136 4.02 -11.19 14.57
CA LYS A 136 5.00 -10.85 15.60
C LYS A 136 5.97 -9.80 15.07
N GLU A 137 6.68 -9.15 15.98
CA GLU A 137 7.58 -8.04 15.65
C GLU A 137 8.66 -8.40 14.61
N GLU A 138 9.36 -9.52 14.79
CA GLU A 138 10.36 -10.00 13.83
C GLU A 138 9.73 -10.40 12.48
N GLU A 139 8.55 -11.02 12.51
CA GLU A 139 7.81 -11.37 11.29
C GLU A 139 7.41 -10.12 10.50
N ALA A 140 6.94 -9.06 11.19
CA ALA A 140 6.64 -7.78 10.58
C ALA A 140 7.88 -7.10 9.98
N PHE A 141 9.04 -7.20 10.63
CA PHE A 141 10.31 -6.76 10.07
C PHE A 141 10.64 -7.46 8.75
N TRP A 142 10.54 -8.79 8.68
CA TRP A 142 10.84 -9.52 7.46
C TRP A 142 9.81 -9.30 6.34
N LEU A 143 8.55 -9.05 6.68
CA LEU A 143 7.54 -8.59 5.72
C LEU A 143 7.88 -7.20 5.17
N LEU A 144 8.34 -6.27 6.00
CA LEU A 144 8.81 -4.95 5.57
C LEU A 144 10.02 -5.07 4.63
N VAL A 145 10.98 -5.95 4.97
CA VAL A 145 12.12 -6.27 4.10
C VAL A 145 11.65 -6.79 2.74
N ALA A 146 10.76 -7.78 2.72
CA ALA A 146 10.22 -8.33 1.48
C ALA A 146 9.50 -7.25 0.64
N LEU A 147 8.72 -6.40 1.30
CA LEU A 147 7.96 -5.34 0.67
C LEU A 147 8.87 -4.31 0.02
N CYS A 148 9.84 -3.76 0.74
CA CYS A 148 10.71 -2.70 0.26
C CYS A 148 11.80 -3.17 -0.72
N GLU A 149 12.36 -4.38 -0.52
CA GLU A 149 13.50 -4.85 -1.30
C GLU A 149 13.11 -5.72 -2.50
N ARG A 150 11.91 -6.34 -2.50
CA ARG A 150 11.52 -7.29 -3.55
C ARG A 150 10.18 -6.98 -4.20
N MET A 151 9.14 -6.68 -3.43
CA MET A 151 7.79 -6.52 -3.98
C MET A 151 7.56 -5.12 -4.57
N LEU A 152 8.17 -4.09 -3.97
CA LEU A 152 8.06 -2.68 -4.35
C LEU A 152 9.46 -2.04 -4.46
N PRO A 153 10.31 -2.53 -5.38
CA PRO A 153 11.67 -2.03 -5.51
C PRO A 153 11.67 -0.52 -5.82
N ASP A 154 12.52 0.23 -5.13
CA ASP A 154 12.69 1.68 -5.23
C ASP A 154 11.50 2.54 -4.78
N TYR A 155 10.43 1.96 -4.21
CA TYR A 155 9.27 2.75 -3.75
C TYR A 155 9.58 3.66 -2.58
N TYR A 156 10.35 3.15 -1.62
CA TYR A 156 10.58 3.79 -0.33
C TYR A 156 11.99 4.40 -0.22
N ASN A 157 12.70 4.57 -1.33
CA ASN A 157 13.95 5.32 -1.29
C ASN A 157 13.69 6.83 -1.18
N THR A 158 14.73 7.61 -0.92
CA THR A 158 14.63 9.07 -0.70
C THR A 158 14.00 9.85 -1.85
N ARG A 159 14.00 9.30 -3.07
CA ARG A 159 13.42 9.93 -4.27
C ARG A 159 12.12 9.26 -4.72
N VAL A 160 11.63 8.27 -3.96
CA VAL A 160 10.44 7.45 -4.26
C VAL A 160 10.34 7.01 -5.72
N VAL A 161 11.49 6.64 -6.31
CA VAL A 161 11.62 6.44 -7.78
C VAL A 161 10.65 5.38 -8.27
N GLY A 162 10.52 4.26 -7.56
CA GLY A 162 9.60 3.19 -7.91
C GLY A 162 8.14 3.63 -7.89
N ALA A 163 7.75 4.45 -6.91
CA ALA A 163 6.39 4.98 -6.83
C ALA A 163 6.10 5.98 -7.96
N LEU A 164 7.08 6.83 -8.34
CA LEU A 164 6.95 7.74 -9.49
C LEU A 164 6.90 6.99 -10.82
N VAL A 165 7.63 5.88 -10.95
CA VAL A 165 7.53 4.99 -12.11
C VAL A 165 6.11 4.47 -12.22
N ASP A 166 5.57 3.95 -11.12
CA ASP A 166 4.23 3.37 -11.11
C ASP A 166 3.12 4.42 -11.24
N GLN A 167 3.33 5.66 -10.80
CA GLN A 167 2.48 6.78 -11.16
C GLN A 167 2.42 6.96 -12.69
N GLY A 168 3.57 6.97 -13.38
CA GLY A 168 3.62 7.06 -14.84
C GLY A 168 2.99 5.85 -15.55
N VAL A 169 3.07 4.66 -14.95
CA VAL A 169 2.37 3.46 -15.43
C VAL A 169 0.86 3.65 -15.26
N PHE A 170 0.40 4.14 -14.11
CA PHE A 170 -1.01 4.39 -13.85
C PHE A 170 -1.61 5.44 -14.77
N GLU A 171 -0.87 6.52 -15.07
CA GLU A 171 -1.26 7.51 -16.08
C GLU A 171 -1.46 6.86 -17.46
N GLU A 172 -0.54 5.99 -17.88
CA GLU A 172 -0.65 5.29 -19.17
C GLU A 172 -1.80 4.27 -19.18
N LEU A 173 -2.00 3.53 -18.08
CA LEU A 173 -3.16 2.65 -17.93
C LEU A 173 -4.47 3.43 -17.94
N THR A 174 -4.54 4.59 -17.29
CA THR A 174 -5.74 5.42 -17.27
C THR A 174 -6.04 5.95 -18.67
N ARG A 175 -5.02 6.34 -19.43
CA ARG A 175 -5.17 6.68 -20.86
C ARG A 175 -5.68 5.52 -21.69
N ASP A 176 -5.16 4.32 -21.48
CA ASP A 176 -5.50 3.15 -22.30
C ASP A 176 -6.91 2.61 -21.98
N PHE A 177 -7.29 2.57 -20.71
CA PHE A 177 -8.56 1.99 -20.25
C PHE A 177 -9.70 3.01 -20.09
N LEU A 178 -9.38 4.26 -19.74
CA LEU A 178 -10.33 5.33 -19.42
C LEU A 178 -10.00 6.64 -20.17
N PRO A 179 -9.85 6.63 -21.51
CA PRO A 179 -9.28 7.74 -22.27
C PRO A 179 -10.02 9.07 -22.09
N LEU A 180 -11.36 9.04 -22.05
CA LEU A 180 -12.17 10.25 -21.84
C LEU A 180 -11.89 10.91 -20.49
N LEU A 181 -11.70 10.09 -19.46
CA LEU A 181 -11.40 10.57 -18.11
C LEU A 181 -9.95 11.03 -18.00
N TYR A 182 -9.03 10.34 -18.67
CA TYR A 182 -7.60 10.69 -18.68
C TYR A 182 -7.38 12.12 -19.17
N GLU A 183 -7.97 12.51 -20.30
CA GLU A 183 -7.80 13.86 -20.87
C GLU A 183 -8.20 14.94 -19.85
N HIS A 184 -9.39 14.81 -19.28
CA HIS A 184 -9.91 15.75 -18.28
C HIS A 184 -9.06 15.80 -17.01
N MET A 185 -8.73 14.64 -16.43
CA MET A 185 -7.96 14.59 -15.18
C MET A 185 -6.49 15.00 -15.35
N GLN A 186 -5.93 14.84 -16.56
CA GLN A 186 -4.57 15.27 -16.88
C GLN A 186 -4.47 16.79 -16.91
N GLU A 187 -5.48 17.49 -17.43
CA GLU A 187 -5.55 18.96 -17.41
C GLU A 187 -5.64 19.50 -15.98
N LEU A 188 -6.35 18.80 -15.09
CA LEU A 188 -6.50 19.15 -13.69
C LEU A 188 -5.33 18.69 -12.80
N GLY A 189 -4.41 17.86 -13.30
CA GLY A 189 -3.28 17.33 -12.52
C GLY A 189 -3.62 16.28 -11.45
N VAL A 190 -4.89 15.82 -11.40
CA VAL A 190 -5.41 14.98 -10.30
C VAL A 190 -4.73 13.61 -10.23
N ILE A 191 -4.46 12.98 -11.38
CA ILE A 191 -3.86 11.63 -11.43
C ILE A 191 -2.53 11.61 -10.68
N SER A 192 -1.68 12.60 -10.91
CA SER A 192 -0.38 12.71 -10.24
C SER A 192 -0.54 12.85 -8.72
N THR A 193 -1.49 13.67 -8.27
CA THR A 193 -1.72 13.95 -6.85
C THR A 193 -2.21 12.71 -6.09
N ILE A 194 -3.18 11.97 -6.63
CA ILE A 194 -3.77 10.81 -5.94
C ILE A 194 -2.84 9.59 -5.92
N SER A 195 -2.09 9.38 -7.01
CA SER A 195 -1.37 8.11 -7.25
C SER A 195 -0.32 7.82 -6.20
N LEU A 196 0.48 8.83 -5.82
CA LEU A 196 1.54 8.64 -4.83
C LEU A 196 0.97 8.25 -3.46
N SER A 197 -0.11 8.92 -3.03
CA SER A 197 -0.78 8.62 -1.76
C SER A 197 -1.31 7.19 -1.75
N TRP A 198 -2.01 6.78 -2.82
CA TRP A 198 -2.57 5.44 -2.95
C TRP A 198 -1.49 4.36 -3.00
N PHE A 199 -0.39 4.58 -3.72
CA PHE A 199 0.60 3.54 -3.99
C PHE A 199 1.63 3.41 -2.87
N LEU A 200 2.10 4.51 -2.27
CA LEU A 200 3.06 4.45 -1.15
C LEU A 200 2.47 3.75 0.07
N THR A 201 1.17 3.91 0.30
CA THR A 201 0.46 3.32 1.44
C THR A 201 -0.36 2.08 1.05
N LEU A 202 -0.36 1.65 -0.21
CA LEU A 202 -1.20 0.54 -0.70
C LEU A 202 -2.68 0.71 -0.31
N PHE A 203 -3.21 1.93 -0.46
CA PHE A 203 -4.54 2.38 -0.04
C PHE A 203 -4.82 2.37 1.47
N LEU A 204 -3.87 2.02 2.34
CA LEU A 204 -4.08 1.97 3.80
C LEU A 204 -4.47 3.32 4.40
N SER A 205 -4.03 4.42 3.78
CA SER A 205 -4.41 5.78 4.20
C SER A 205 -5.60 6.35 3.43
N ALA A 206 -6.16 5.61 2.47
CA ALA A 206 -7.16 6.11 1.54
C ALA A 206 -8.57 5.55 1.77
N MET A 207 -8.72 4.38 2.41
CA MET A 207 -10.02 3.72 2.65
C MET A 207 -10.09 3.07 4.04
N PRO A 208 -11.30 2.75 4.58
CA PRO A 208 -11.51 2.01 5.84
C PRO A 208 -10.51 0.87 6.09
N PHE A 209 -9.93 0.82 7.29
CA PHE A 209 -8.87 -0.13 7.64
C PHE A 209 -9.27 -1.58 7.32
N ASP A 210 -10.47 -1.99 7.72
CA ASP A 210 -10.97 -3.35 7.48
C ASP A 210 -11.14 -3.71 6.00
N SER A 211 -11.32 -2.69 5.15
CA SER A 211 -11.37 -2.83 3.69
C SER A 211 -9.95 -2.85 3.10
N ALA A 212 -9.09 -1.93 3.53
CA ALA A 212 -7.72 -1.84 3.05
C ALA A 212 -6.91 -3.12 3.33
N VAL A 213 -7.10 -3.77 4.48
CA VAL A 213 -6.41 -5.02 4.82
C VAL A 213 -6.74 -6.15 3.83
N LEU A 214 -7.95 -6.19 3.26
CA LEU A 214 -8.29 -7.17 2.22
C LEU A 214 -7.56 -6.90 0.90
N LEU A 215 -7.26 -5.63 0.60
CA LEU A 215 -6.40 -5.28 -0.52
C LEU A 215 -4.95 -5.72 -0.25
N ILE A 216 -4.47 -5.62 0.99
CA ILE A 216 -3.15 -6.14 1.40
C ILE A 216 -3.08 -7.65 1.28
N ASP A 217 -4.14 -8.39 1.65
CA ASP A 217 -4.24 -9.84 1.42
C ASP A 217 -4.01 -10.17 -0.07
N CYS A 218 -4.69 -9.45 -0.96
CA CYS A 218 -4.53 -9.61 -2.40
C CYS A 218 -3.15 -9.20 -2.91
N PHE A 219 -2.58 -8.11 -2.38
CA PHE A 219 -1.27 -7.61 -2.76
C PHE A 219 -0.16 -8.61 -2.42
N PHE A 220 -0.17 -9.21 -1.23
CA PHE A 220 0.84 -10.22 -0.89
C PHE A 220 0.77 -11.44 -1.82
N TYR A 221 -0.41 -11.80 -2.31
CA TYR A 221 -0.62 -12.94 -3.19
C TYR A 221 -0.31 -12.64 -4.67
N GLU A 222 -0.79 -11.52 -5.21
CA GLU A 222 -0.75 -11.18 -6.65
C GLU A 222 0.24 -10.06 -7.02
N GLY A 223 0.82 -9.42 -6.01
CA GLY A 223 1.69 -8.25 -6.17
C GLY A 223 0.92 -6.98 -6.53
N ILE A 224 1.66 -5.97 -6.98
CA ILE A 224 1.17 -4.61 -7.25
C ILE A 224 0.05 -4.53 -8.29
N LYS A 225 -0.14 -5.55 -9.14
CA LYS A 225 -1.18 -5.57 -10.17
C LYS A 225 -2.57 -5.27 -9.60
N VAL A 226 -2.90 -5.82 -8.43
CA VAL A 226 -4.21 -5.58 -7.81
C VAL A 226 -4.41 -4.11 -7.43
N ILE A 227 -3.33 -3.42 -7.03
CA ILE A 227 -3.37 -2.00 -6.67
C ILE A 227 -3.73 -1.15 -7.90
N PHE A 228 -3.15 -1.44 -9.06
CA PHE A 228 -3.52 -0.80 -10.32
C PHE A 228 -4.97 -1.09 -10.72
N GLN A 229 -5.42 -2.34 -10.62
CA GLN A 229 -6.78 -2.71 -10.98
C GLN A 229 -7.81 -1.98 -10.10
N VAL A 230 -7.57 -1.92 -8.78
CA VAL A 230 -8.44 -1.19 -7.86
C VAL A 230 -8.41 0.31 -8.12
N ALA A 231 -7.24 0.89 -8.37
CA ALA A 231 -7.12 2.31 -8.70
C ALA A 231 -7.93 2.68 -9.97
N LEU A 232 -7.83 1.86 -11.03
CA LEU A 232 -8.62 2.04 -12.25
C LEU A 232 -10.12 1.85 -12.01
N ALA A 233 -10.51 0.88 -11.18
CA ALA A 233 -11.91 0.66 -10.83
C ALA A 233 -12.51 1.85 -10.08
N VAL A 234 -11.77 2.40 -9.11
CA VAL A 234 -12.17 3.61 -8.37
C VAL A 234 -12.37 4.78 -9.33
N LEU A 235 -11.46 5.00 -10.29
CA LEU A 235 -11.65 6.04 -11.31
C LEU A 235 -12.87 5.78 -12.20
N GLN A 236 -13.05 4.55 -12.68
CA GLN A 236 -14.15 4.20 -13.56
C GLN A 236 -15.51 4.32 -12.88
N ASP A 237 -15.62 3.89 -11.62
CA ASP A 237 -16.86 3.94 -10.85
C ASP A 237 -17.30 5.40 -10.57
N ASN A 238 -16.34 6.33 -10.54
CA ASN A 238 -16.60 7.76 -10.34
C ASN A 238 -16.54 8.58 -11.64
N MET A 239 -16.40 7.95 -12.80
CA MET A 239 -16.13 8.61 -14.08
C MET A 239 -17.09 9.76 -14.40
N ASN A 240 -18.40 9.57 -14.22
CA ASN A 240 -19.39 10.62 -14.54
C ASN A 240 -19.25 11.86 -13.65
N ALA A 241 -18.98 11.66 -12.37
CA ALA A 241 -18.78 12.76 -11.42
C ALA A 241 -17.45 13.47 -11.68
N LEU A 242 -16.39 12.71 -11.98
CA LEU A 242 -15.07 13.25 -12.28
C LEU A 242 -15.04 14.03 -13.60
N LEU A 243 -15.76 13.59 -14.64
CA LEU A 243 -15.88 14.37 -15.88
C LEU A 243 -16.64 15.68 -15.70
N SER A 244 -17.38 15.83 -14.60
CA SER A 244 -18.13 17.04 -14.28
C SER A 244 -17.39 17.99 -13.34
N CYS A 245 -16.24 17.58 -12.80
CA CYS A 245 -15.48 18.44 -11.88
C CYS A 245 -14.75 19.55 -12.63
N SER A 246 -14.61 20.70 -11.99
CA SER A 246 -13.98 21.89 -12.57
C SER A 246 -12.56 22.14 -12.08
N ASP A 247 -12.18 21.52 -10.96
CA ASP A 247 -10.87 21.66 -10.35
C ASP A 247 -10.40 20.39 -9.62
N GLU A 248 -9.12 20.41 -9.21
CA GLU A 248 -8.47 19.33 -8.49
C GLU A 248 -9.17 19.02 -7.14
N GLY A 249 -9.61 20.04 -6.40
CA GLY A 249 -10.21 19.88 -5.07
C GLY A 249 -11.56 19.15 -5.12
N GLU A 250 -12.39 19.44 -6.12
CA GLU A 250 -13.64 18.72 -6.37
C GLU A 250 -13.37 17.23 -6.69
N ALA A 251 -12.39 16.96 -7.56
CA ALA A 251 -12.01 15.59 -7.90
C ALA A 251 -11.51 14.80 -6.67
N MET A 252 -10.66 15.42 -5.85
CA MET A 252 -10.18 14.85 -4.59
C MET A 252 -11.32 14.57 -3.62
N THR A 253 -12.31 15.45 -3.54
CA THR A 253 -13.49 15.27 -2.68
C THR A 253 -14.35 14.11 -3.15
N ILE A 254 -14.59 13.96 -4.46
CA ILE A 254 -15.34 12.84 -5.04
C ILE A 254 -14.65 11.52 -4.71
N LEU A 255 -13.35 11.42 -4.98
CA LEU A 255 -12.57 10.20 -4.74
C LEU A 255 -12.45 9.87 -3.25
N GLY A 256 -12.21 10.88 -2.41
CA GLY A 256 -12.18 10.73 -0.96
C GLY A 256 -13.51 10.22 -0.41
N ARG A 257 -14.63 10.85 -0.81
CA ARG A 257 -15.98 10.39 -0.42
C ARG A 257 -16.26 8.96 -0.90
N TYR A 258 -15.84 8.58 -2.10
CA TYR A 258 -16.00 7.21 -2.58
C TYR A 258 -15.24 6.21 -1.69
N LEU A 259 -13.95 6.46 -1.47
CA LEU A 259 -13.08 5.55 -0.73
C LEU A 259 -13.42 5.49 0.77
N ASP A 260 -13.87 6.60 1.37
CA ASP A 260 -14.39 6.65 2.74
C ASP A 260 -15.61 5.73 2.94
N ASN A 261 -16.38 5.46 1.87
CA ASN A 261 -17.57 4.60 1.90
C ASN A 261 -17.32 3.18 1.38
N VAL A 262 -16.06 2.78 1.16
CA VAL A 262 -15.70 1.39 0.87
C VAL A 262 -15.66 0.60 2.18
N VAL A 263 -16.69 -0.22 2.42
CA VAL A 263 -16.89 -0.95 3.67
C VAL A 263 -16.68 -2.45 3.51
N ASN A 264 -16.19 -3.08 4.58
CA ASN A 264 -16.16 -4.53 4.70
C ASN A 264 -17.44 -5.02 5.39
N ARG A 265 -18.44 -5.44 4.62
CA ARG A 265 -19.73 -5.95 5.15
C ARG A 265 -19.64 -7.29 5.87
N GLN A 266 -18.44 -7.85 5.99
CA GLN A 266 -18.18 -9.08 6.74
C GLN A 266 -17.59 -8.82 8.13
N THR A 267 -17.12 -7.59 8.40
CA THR A 267 -16.63 -7.18 9.71
C THR A 267 -17.79 -7.03 10.71
N VAL A 268 -17.57 -7.51 11.94
CA VAL A 268 -18.52 -7.39 13.06
C VAL A 268 -18.09 -6.28 14.04
N SER A 269 -16.84 -5.82 13.93
CA SER A 269 -16.28 -4.75 14.73
C SER A 269 -16.88 -3.39 14.37
N ALA A 270 -16.96 -2.49 15.35
CA ALA A 270 -17.35 -1.11 15.11
C ALA A 270 -16.33 -0.45 14.15
N PRO A 271 -16.77 0.38 13.18
CA PRO A 271 -15.87 1.07 12.28
C PRO A 271 -14.88 1.92 13.10
N ILE A 272 -13.58 1.80 12.80
CA ILE A 272 -12.61 2.78 13.28
C ILE A 272 -12.80 4.03 12.41
N PRO A 273 -13.19 5.19 12.97
CA PRO A 273 -13.38 6.39 12.18
C PRO A 273 -12.08 6.79 11.48
N HIS A 274 -12.13 7.03 10.18
CA HIS A 274 -11.02 7.65 9.48
C HIS A 274 -11.06 9.16 9.67
N LEU A 275 -9.87 9.76 9.82
CA LEU A 275 -9.72 11.20 10.05
C LEU A 275 -10.37 12.05 8.93
N HIS A 276 -10.46 11.51 7.71
CA HIS A 276 -11.05 12.16 6.54
C HIS A 276 -12.59 12.17 6.56
N THR A 277 -13.24 11.15 7.13
CA THR A 277 -14.70 11.02 7.21
C THR A 277 -15.36 12.14 8.02
N ILE A 278 -14.64 12.76 8.95
CA ILE A 278 -15.15 13.84 9.81
C ILE A 278 -15.27 15.17 9.04
N LEU A 279 -14.48 15.36 7.98
CA LEU A 279 -14.34 16.65 7.28
C LEU A 279 -15.28 16.80 6.07
N THR A 280 -15.92 15.72 5.59
CA THR A 280 -16.72 15.71 4.35
C THR A 280 -18.24 15.69 4.58
N SER A 281 -18.70 16.10 5.78
CA SER A 281 -20.11 16.10 6.19
C SER A 281 -20.97 17.14 5.44
N GLY A 282 -21.31 16.81 4.19
CA GLY A 282 -22.40 17.40 3.41
C GLY A 282 -23.40 16.33 2.96
N ASP A 283 -24.67 16.76 2.86
CA ASP A 283 -25.94 16.02 2.65
C ASP A 283 -25.86 14.63 1.98
N ASP A 284 -26.63 13.71 2.56
CA ASP A 284 -26.75 12.26 2.32
C ASP A 284 -25.43 11.47 2.17
N PRO A 285 -25.19 10.44 3.01
CA PRO A 285 -23.99 9.61 2.88
C PRO A 285 -24.01 8.92 1.51
N PRO A 286 -22.88 8.91 0.78
CA PRO A 286 -22.75 8.13 -0.45
C PRO A 286 -23.13 6.67 -0.20
N PRO A 287 -23.62 5.94 -1.23
CA PRO A 287 -23.93 4.53 -1.06
C PRO A 287 -22.68 3.75 -0.64
N GLU A 288 -22.83 2.90 0.37
CA GLU A 288 -21.77 2.00 0.80
C GLU A 288 -21.35 1.05 -0.32
N ILE A 289 -20.05 0.99 -0.60
CA ILE A 289 -19.45 0.07 -1.56
C ILE A 289 -18.88 -1.11 -0.79
N ASP A 290 -19.34 -2.33 -1.07
CA ASP A 290 -18.72 -3.52 -0.49
C ASP A 290 -17.33 -3.73 -1.11
N VAL A 291 -16.30 -3.79 -0.29
CA VAL A 291 -14.91 -4.02 -0.73
C VAL A 291 -14.75 -5.31 -1.54
N PHE A 292 -15.55 -6.34 -1.25
CA PHE A 292 -15.53 -7.59 -2.04
C PHE A 292 -16.07 -7.38 -3.45
N ASP A 293 -17.10 -6.54 -3.61
CA ASP A 293 -17.65 -6.17 -4.91
C ASP A 293 -16.64 -5.29 -5.68
N LEU A 294 -15.98 -4.33 -5.01
CA LEU A 294 -14.91 -3.52 -5.61
C LEU A 294 -13.74 -4.38 -6.10
N LEU A 295 -13.25 -5.31 -5.26
CA LEU A 295 -12.19 -6.23 -5.65
C LEU A 295 -12.63 -7.07 -6.84
N LYS A 296 -13.77 -7.74 -6.77
CA LYS A 296 -14.29 -8.57 -7.87
C LYS A 296 -14.45 -7.78 -9.17
N SER A 297 -15.09 -6.61 -9.09
CA SER A 297 -15.28 -5.69 -10.22
C SER A 297 -13.96 -5.25 -10.84
N SER A 298 -12.95 -4.93 -10.03
CA SER A 298 -11.63 -4.54 -10.53
C SER A 298 -10.93 -5.67 -11.28
N TYR A 299 -11.02 -6.91 -10.77
CA TYR A 299 -10.50 -8.09 -11.45
C TYR A 299 -11.22 -8.40 -12.76
N GLU A 300 -12.55 -8.23 -12.81
CA GLU A 300 -13.36 -8.49 -14.01
C GLU A 300 -13.14 -7.42 -15.08
N LYS A 301 -13.27 -6.13 -14.72
CA LYS A 301 -13.13 -5.00 -15.66
C LYS A 301 -11.73 -4.88 -16.24
N PHE A 302 -10.70 -5.17 -15.42
CA PHE A 302 -9.29 -5.03 -15.81
C PHE A 302 -8.57 -6.37 -15.88
N ALA A 303 -9.28 -7.45 -16.21
CA ALA A 303 -8.73 -8.81 -16.32
C ALA A 303 -7.60 -8.93 -17.37
N SER A 304 -7.60 -8.06 -18.37
CA SER A 304 -6.59 -8.01 -19.43
C SER A 304 -5.25 -7.44 -18.96
N LEU A 305 -5.20 -6.77 -17.80
CA LEU A 305 -3.96 -6.25 -17.22
C LEU A 305 -3.11 -7.43 -16.70
N ARG A 306 -1.96 -7.64 -17.31
CA ARG A 306 -1.02 -8.71 -16.94
C ARG A 306 0.24 -8.14 -16.30
N SER A 307 0.86 -8.90 -15.40
CA SER A 307 2.06 -8.46 -14.69
C SER A 307 3.24 -8.17 -15.63
N ASP A 308 3.39 -8.94 -16.72
CA ASP A 308 4.43 -8.69 -17.72
C ASP A 308 4.23 -7.37 -18.49
N VAL A 309 2.97 -6.96 -18.70
CA VAL A 309 2.65 -5.66 -19.30
C VAL A 309 3.05 -4.53 -18.35
N ILE A 310 2.73 -4.65 -17.06
CA ILE A 310 3.13 -3.66 -16.03
C ILE A 310 4.67 -3.52 -16.00
N GLU A 311 5.41 -4.63 -16.02
CA GLU A 311 6.88 -4.59 -16.03
C GLU A 311 7.45 -3.91 -17.30
N GLN A 312 6.85 -4.14 -18.47
CA GLN A 312 7.24 -3.45 -19.70
C GLN A 312 6.98 -1.94 -19.61
N MET A 313 5.83 -1.54 -19.05
CA MET A 313 5.50 -0.13 -18.84
C MET A 313 6.45 0.50 -17.83
N ARG A 314 6.78 -0.18 -16.73
CA ARG A 314 7.78 0.25 -15.74
C ARG A 314 9.13 0.54 -16.37
N PHE A 315 9.60 -0.33 -17.26
CA PHE A 315 10.86 -0.11 -17.97
C PHE A 315 10.85 1.19 -18.79
N LYS A 316 9.76 1.45 -19.52
CA LYS A 316 9.57 2.67 -20.32
C LYS A 316 9.48 3.93 -19.43
N GLN A 317 8.75 3.85 -18.32
CA GLN A 317 8.52 5.00 -17.44
C GLN A 317 9.75 5.33 -16.59
N ARG A 318 10.56 4.33 -16.20
CA ARG A 318 11.79 4.52 -15.42
C ARG A 318 12.80 5.46 -16.08
N LEU A 319 12.99 5.37 -17.39
CA LEU A 319 13.86 6.30 -18.11
C LEU A 319 13.37 7.76 -18.00
N LYS A 320 12.06 7.98 -18.13
CA LYS A 320 11.45 9.32 -18.04
C LYS A 320 11.56 9.90 -16.64
N VAL A 321 11.30 9.09 -15.61
CA VAL A 321 11.37 9.51 -14.20
C VAL A 321 12.80 9.91 -13.85
N ILE A 322 13.80 9.10 -14.22
CA ILE A 322 15.21 9.42 -13.94
C ILE A 322 15.59 10.74 -14.62
N GLN A 323 15.24 10.91 -15.90
CA GLN A 323 15.53 12.14 -16.63
C GLN A 323 14.84 13.37 -15.99
N SER A 324 13.58 13.25 -15.59
CA SER A 324 12.83 14.32 -14.92
C SER A 324 13.45 14.72 -13.58
N LEU A 325 13.90 13.75 -12.79
CA LEU A 325 14.58 14.00 -11.52
C LEU A 325 15.94 14.69 -11.73
N GLU A 326 16.71 14.29 -12.74
CA GLU A 326 17.98 14.93 -13.09
C GLU A 326 17.78 16.38 -13.55
N ASP A 327 16.78 16.63 -14.40
CA ASP A 327 16.49 17.97 -14.90
C ASP A 327 16.00 18.90 -13.79
N THR A 328 15.21 18.38 -12.85
CA THR A 328 14.78 19.11 -11.66
C THR A 328 15.97 19.46 -10.77
N ALA A 329 16.87 18.50 -10.51
CA ALA A 329 18.09 18.75 -9.73
C ALA A 329 18.98 19.82 -10.39
N LYS A 330 19.18 19.77 -11.71
CA LYS A 330 19.94 20.80 -12.45
C LYS A 330 19.32 22.19 -12.30
N ARG A 331 18.00 22.31 -12.41
CA ARG A 331 17.30 23.60 -12.25
C ARG A 331 17.42 24.15 -10.83
N SER A 332 17.31 23.30 -9.81
CA SER A 332 17.50 23.71 -8.41
C SER A 332 18.92 24.22 -8.14
N VAL A 333 19.95 23.57 -8.70
CA VAL A 333 21.34 24.03 -8.60
C VAL A 333 21.52 25.40 -9.25
N VAL A 334 20.98 25.61 -10.45
CA VAL A 334 21.04 26.91 -11.13
C VAL A 334 20.33 28.00 -10.32
N HIS A 335 19.16 27.69 -9.75
CA HIS A 335 18.41 28.63 -8.91
C HIS A 335 19.19 29.03 -7.65
N ILE A 336 19.77 28.07 -6.93
CA ILE A 336 20.61 28.33 -5.75
C ILE A 336 21.86 29.13 -6.13
N THR A 337 22.50 28.80 -7.25
CA THR A 337 23.69 29.52 -7.73
C THR A 337 23.36 30.99 -8.06
N ASN A 338 22.20 31.24 -8.66
CA ASN A 338 21.76 32.60 -8.96
C ASN A 338 21.43 33.42 -7.71
N ILE A 339 20.88 32.79 -6.66
CA ILE A 339 20.64 33.44 -5.36
C ILE A 339 21.95 33.77 -4.64
N MET A 340 22.97 32.91 -4.74
CA MET A 340 24.27 33.18 -4.11
C MET A 340 25.12 34.23 -4.84
N LEU A 341 24.80 34.54 -6.11
CA LEU A 341 25.50 35.52 -6.93
C LEU A 341 24.81 36.90 -6.97
N SER A 342 23.65 37.06 -6.32
CA SER A 342 22.87 38.31 -6.21
C SER A 342 23.01 38.96 -4.84
#